data_AF-A0A0R1QRU5-F1
#
_entry.id   AF-A0A0R1QRU5-F1
#
_cell.length_a   1.000
_cell.length_b   1.000
_cell.length_c   1.000
_cell.angle_alpha   90.00
_cell.angle_beta   90.00
_cell.angle_gamma   90.00
#
_symmetry.space_group_name_H-M   'P 1'
#
loop_
_entity.id
_entity.type
_entity.pdbx_description
1 polymer ?
#
loop_
_entity_poly.entity_id
_entity_poly.type
_entity_poly.pdbx_seq_one_letter_code
_entity_poly.pdbx_strand_id
1 'polypeptide(L)'
;MKNAISNGNIEWIPRSYNGLTILGLNLDNASDIICGLTPKEYYRGPSPDFNGDGTDVWEFIYILESDGKIPVYIKLKFQSEKCKVLSFHESNKPFEQPYNESN
;
A
#
# COMPACT_ATOMS: atom_id res chain seq x y z
N MET A 1 12.02 -3.38 4.56
CA MET A 1 10.72 -2.67 4.54
C MET A 1 10.73 -1.46 5.48
N LYS A 2 10.79 -1.63 6.81
CA LYS A 2 10.76 -0.51 7.76
C LYS A 2 11.84 0.56 7.53
N ASN A 3 13.09 0.20 7.22
CA ASN A 3 14.18 1.18 7.03
C ASN A 3 14.01 2.12 5.81
N ALA A 4 13.39 1.65 4.72
CA ALA A 4 13.16 2.49 3.53
C ALA A 4 12.00 3.47 3.76
N ILE A 5 11.00 3.02 4.53
CA ILE A 5 9.81 3.81 4.88
C ILE A 5 10.16 4.83 5.98
N SER A 6 10.96 4.43 6.98
CA SER A 6 11.38 5.28 8.11
C SER A 6 12.27 6.45 7.70
N ASN A 7 12.97 6.36 6.56
CA ASN A 7 13.82 7.43 6.05
C ASN A 7 13.06 8.46 5.18
N GLY A 8 11.73 8.35 5.06
CA GLY A 8 10.89 9.32 4.35
C GLY A 8 11.03 9.32 2.82
N ASN A 9 11.74 8.36 2.24
CA ASN A 9 11.94 8.26 0.79
C ASN A 9 10.75 7.55 0.09
N ILE A 10 9.55 8.11 0.27
CA ILE A 10 8.33 7.65 -0.42
C ILE A 10 8.18 8.41 -1.74
N GLU A 11 8.11 7.68 -2.85
CA GLU A 11 7.91 8.20 -4.19
C GLU A 11 6.52 7.81 -4.70
N TRP A 12 5.67 8.81 -4.94
CA TRP A 12 4.29 8.62 -5.40
C TRP A 12 4.22 8.74 -6.93
N ILE A 13 3.77 7.68 -7.61
CA ILE A 13 3.60 7.76 -9.07
C ILE A 13 2.28 8.45 -9.45
N PRO A 14 2.20 9.20 -10.57
CA PRO A 14 1.05 10.07 -10.88
C PRO A 14 -0.34 9.43 -10.77
N ARG A 15 -0.48 8.14 -11.08
CA ARG A 15 -1.76 7.44 -11.02
C ARG A 15 -2.28 7.17 -9.60
N SER A 16 -1.45 7.27 -8.56
CA SER A 16 -1.91 7.06 -7.17
C SER A 16 -2.65 8.27 -6.60
N TYR A 17 -2.40 9.48 -7.10
CA TYR A 17 -3.05 10.69 -6.59
C TYR A 17 -4.58 10.68 -6.75
N ASN A 18 -5.11 10.10 -7.83
CA ASN A 18 -6.56 10.04 -8.02
C ASN A 18 -7.27 9.25 -6.92
N GLY A 19 -6.66 8.15 -6.46
CA GLY A 19 -7.23 7.35 -5.38
C GLY A 19 -7.18 8.07 -4.04
N LEU A 20 -6.12 8.85 -3.77
CA LEU A 20 -6.03 9.70 -2.58
C LEU A 20 -7.16 10.75 -2.56
N THR A 21 -7.38 11.44 -3.68
CA THR A 21 -8.44 12.44 -3.80
C THR A 21 -9.82 11.82 -3.56
N ILE A 22 -10.11 10.65 -4.14
CA ILE A 22 -11.39 9.95 -3.95
C ILE A 22 -11.59 9.55 -2.48
N LEU A 23 -10.53 9.10 -1.81
CA LEU A 23 -10.55 8.71 -0.40
C LEU A 23 -10.54 9.91 0.56
N GLY A 24 -10.42 11.15 0.05
CA GLY A 24 -10.30 12.35 0.88
C GLY A 24 -9.00 12.42 1.69
N LEU A 25 -7.94 11.72 1.26
CA LEU A 25 -6.66 11.66 1.96
C LEU A 25 -5.63 12.59 1.32
N ASN A 26 -4.83 13.24 2.15
CA ASN A 26 -3.62 13.92 1.70
C ASN A 26 -2.40 12.96 1.74
N LEU A 27 -1.25 13.43 1.26
CA LEU A 27 -0.02 12.62 1.20
C LEU A 27 0.53 12.26 2.59
N ASP A 28 0.33 13.12 3.58
CA ASP A 28 0.81 12.86 4.94
C ASP A 28 0.00 11.71 5.58
N ASN A 29 -1.34 11.77 5.50
CA ASN A 29 -2.20 10.69 5.98
C ASN A 29 -1.89 9.36 5.29
N ALA A 30 -1.66 9.40 3.97
CA ALA A 30 -1.36 8.19 3.22
C ALA A 30 0.04 7.65 3.53
N SER A 31 1.01 8.52 3.82
CA SER A 31 2.34 8.14 4.29
C SER A 31 2.27 7.50 5.67
N ASP A 32 1.47 8.06 6.59
CA ASP A 32 1.25 7.48 7.92
C ASP A 32 0.62 6.08 7.84
N ILE A 33 -0.35 5.88 6.94
CA ILE A 33 -0.94 4.56 6.67
C ILE A 33 0.15 3.59 6.20
N ILE A 34 0.98 3.97 5.23
CA ILE A 34 2.06 3.12 4.69
C ILE A 34 3.09 2.78 5.79
N CYS A 35 3.45 3.74 6.64
CA CYS A 35 4.34 3.56 7.78
C CYS A 35 3.76 2.60 8.83
N GLY A 36 2.43 2.62 8.98
CA GLY A 36 1.69 1.79 9.93
C GLY A 36 1.38 0.37 9.47
N LEU A 37 1.61 0.03 8.19
CA LEU A 37 1.32 -1.31 7.66
C LEU A 37 2.04 -2.41 8.44
N THR A 38 1.28 -3.45 8.78
CA THR A 38 1.77 -4.65 9.47
C THR A 38 1.50 -5.89 8.62
N PRO A 39 2.00 -7.08 9.04
CA PRO A 39 1.66 -8.33 8.38
C PRO A 39 0.14 -8.61 8.32
N LYS A 40 -0.69 -8.01 9.18
CA LYS A 40 -2.15 -8.19 9.13
C LYS A 40 -2.77 -7.61 7.87
N GLU A 41 -2.25 -6.48 7.40
CA GLU A 41 -2.73 -5.79 6.20
C GLU A 41 -2.15 -6.39 4.92
N TYR A 42 -1.16 -7.29 5.04
CA TYR A 42 -0.56 -7.94 3.89
C TYR A 42 -1.60 -8.77 3.14
N TYR A 43 -1.64 -8.61 1.82
CA TYR A 43 -2.56 -9.34 0.94
C TYR A 43 -1.80 -10.39 0.13
N ARG A 44 -0.79 -9.97 -0.64
CA ARG A 44 0.04 -10.89 -1.45
C ARG A 44 1.36 -10.27 -1.87
N GLY A 45 2.24 -11.12 -2.39
CA GLY A 45 3.59 -10.77 -2.82
C GLY A 45 4.68 -11.60 -2.09
N PRO A 46 5.93 -11.12 -2.07
CA PRO A 46 6.49 -10.40 -3.20
C PRO A 46 6.11 -11.09 -4.51
N SER A 47 5.76 -10.31 -5.53
CA SER A 47 5.60 -10.80 -6.90
C SER A 47 6.54 -10.04 -7.81
N PRO A 48 7.11 -10.67 -8.85
CA PRO A 48 7.95 -9.95 -9.80
C PRO A 48 7.21 -8.75 -10.37
N ASP A 49 7.86 -7.59 -10.39
CA ASP A 49 7.31 -6.44 -11.11
C ASP A 49 7.25 -6.76 -12.61
N PHE A 50 6.09 -6.56 -13.22
CA PHE A 50 5.86 -6.90 -14.63
C PHE A 50 6.72 -6.06 -15.59
N ASN A 51 7.33 -4.99 -15.11
CA ASN A 51 8.30 -4.18 -15.86
C ASN A 51 9.64 -4.91 -16.08
N GLY A 52 9.87 -6.05 -15.42
CA GLY A 52 11.04 -6.90 -15.66
C GLY A 52 12.36 -6.31 -15.17
N ASP A 53 12.33 -5.32 -14.27
CA ASP A 53 13.53 -4.65 -13.77
C ASP A 53 14.18 -5.38 -12.58
N GLY A 54 13.81 -6.64 -12.35
CA GLY A 54 14.35 -7.48 -11.29
C GLY A 54 13.92 -7.08 -9.88
N THR A 55 12.89 -6.25 -9.75
CA THR A 55 12.33 -5.86 -8.44
C THR A 55 11.01 -6.58 -8.17
N ASP A 56 10.65 -6.62 -6.89
CA ASP A 56 9.40 -7.20 -6.43
C ASP A 56 8.40 -6.12 -5.99
N VAL A 57 7.12 -6.50 -6.01
CA VAL A 57 6.01 -5.69 -5.51
C VAL A 57 5.29 -6.40 -4.38
N TRP A 58 4.82 -5.61 -3.41
CA TRP A 58 4.01 -6.07 -2.29
C TRP A 58 2.66 -5.39 -2.34
N GLU A 59 1.61 -6.14 -2.04
CA GLU A 59 0.24 -5.69 -2.10
C GLU A 59 -0.40 -5.86 -0.72
N PHE A 60 -1.11 -4.82 -0.27
CA PHE A 60 -1.76 -4.73 1.03
C PHE A 60 -3.21 -4.31 0.84
N ILE A 61 -4.04 -4.73 1.80
CA ILE A 61 -5.38 -4.20 2.00
C ILE A 61 -5.42 -3.58 3.39
N TYR A 62 -5.62 -2.26 3.46
CA TYR A 62 -5.78 -1.52 4.70
C TYR A 62 -7.24 -1.16 4.90
N ILE A 63 -7.81 -1.38 6.09
CA ILE A 63 -9.18 -0.94 6.38
C ILE A 63 -9.11 0.49 6.88
N LEU A 64 -9.55 1.43 6.04
CA LEU A 64 -9.70 2.83 6.42
C LEU A 64 -10.97 2.98 7.26
N GLU A 65 -10.77 3.26 8.54
CA GLU A 65 -11.84 3.55 9.50
C GLU A 65 -12.35 4.98 9.24
N SER A 66 -13.29 5.12 8.31
CA SER A 66 -14.02 6.36 7.99
C SER A 66 -15.52 6.17 8.27
N ASP A 67 -16.41 7.04 7.76
CA ASP A 67 -17.88 6.83 7.79
C ASP A 67 -18.29 5.64 6.90
N GLY A 68 -17.87 4.44 7.31
CA GLY A 68 -17.78 3.23 6.50
C GLY A 68 -16.36 2.65 6.58
N LYS A 69 -16.26 1.33 6.78
CA LYS A 69 -14.99 0.60 6.68
C LYS A 69 -14.63 0.44 5.21
N ILE A 70 -13.74 1.29 4.72
CA ILE A 70 -13.34 1.29 3.30
C ILE A 70 -12.08 0.45 3.15
N PRO A 71 -12.10 -0.67 2.40
CA PRO A 71 -10.89 -1.41 2.11
C PRO A 71 -10.04 -0.65 1.08
N VAL A 72 -8.80 -0.33 1.42
CA VAL A 72 -7.86 0.40 0.57
C VAL A 72 -6.78 -0.56 0.06
N TYR A 73 -6.69 -0.68 -1.26
CA TYR A 73 -5.62 -1.42 -1.92
C TYR A 73 -4.37 -0.56 -2.08
N ILE A 74 -3.25 -1.07 -1.56
CA ILE A 74 -1.96 -0.40 -1.57
C ILE A 74 -0.95 -1.33 -2.26
N LYS A 75 -0.26 -0.83 -3.29
CA LYS A 75 0.81 -1.56 -3.98
C LYS A 75 2.12 -0.81 -3.84
N LEU A 76 3.10 -1.46 -3.23
CA LEU A 76 4.41 -0.90 -2.94
C LEU A 76 5.51 -1.64 -3.70
N LYS A 77 6.55 -0.89 -4.05
CA LYS A 77 7.78 -1.41 -4.65
C LYS A 77 8.98 -0.84 -3.89
N PHE A 78 9.93 -1.68 -3.55
CA PHE A 78 11.16 -1.26 -2.87
C PHE A 78 12.34 -1.35 -3.82
N GLN A 79 13.02 -0.22 -4.04
CA GLN A 79 14.19 -0.15 -4.90
C GLN A 79 15.26 0.66 -4.18
N SER A 80 16.35 -0.02 -3.80
CA SER A 80 17.40 0.55 -2.95
C SER A 80 16.81 1.10 -1.64
N GLU A 81 16.91 2.41 -1.38
CA GLU A 81 16.35 3.07 -0.19
C GLU A 81 14.99 3.74 -0.42
N LYS A 82 14.37 3.55 -1.59
CA LYS A 82 13.10 4.18 -1.94
C LYS A 82 11.93 3.21 -1.84
N CYS A 83 10.81 3.71 -1.32
CA CYS A 83 9.50 3.07 -1.39
C CYS A 83 8.66 3.76 -2.47
N LYS A 84 8.42 3.10 -3.59
CA LYS A 84 7.54 3.58 -4.65
C LYS A 84 6.11 3.12 -4.38
N VAL A 85 5.18 4.06 -4.26
CA VAL A 85 3.75 3.79 -4.15
C VAL A 85 3.18 3.67 -5.55
N LEU A 86 2.96 2.45 -6.00
CA LEU A 86 2.46 2.14 -7.34
C LEU A 86 0.95 2.25 -7.45
N SER A 87 0.22 1.94 -6.38
CA SER A 87 -1.25 2.06 -6.32
C SER A 87 -1.67 2.40 -4.90
N PHE A 88 -2.68 3.26 -4.79
CA PHE A 88 -3.34 3.61 -3.52
C PHE A 88 -4.78 4.02 -3.86
N HIS A 89 -5.76 3.15 -3.65
CA HIS A 89 -7.17 3.40 -3.98
C HIS A 89 -8.10 2.44 -3.25
N GLU A 90 -9.40 2.71 -3.23
CA GLU A 90 -10.42 1.76 -2.72
C GLU A 90 -10.36 0.40 -3.46
N SER A 91 -10.45 -0.69 -2.71
CA SER A 91 -10.46 -2.04 -3.23
C SER A 91 -11.87 -2.45 -3.64
N ASN A 92 -12.06 -2.71 -4.93
CA ASN A 92 -13.34 -3.14 -5.49
C ASN A 92 -13.48 -4.67 -5.56
N LYS A 93 -12.58 -5.43 -4.92
CA LYS A 93 -12.53 -6.88 -5.02
C LYS A 93 -12.64 -7.54 -3.65
N PRO A 94 -13.27 -8.73 -3.56
CA PRO A 94 -13.13 -9.58 -2.39
C PRO A 94 -11.64 -9.84 -2.14
N PHE A 95 -11.23 -9.74 -0.88
CA PHE A 95 -9.85 -10.00 -0.47
C PHE A 95 -9.85 -10.95 0.72
N GLU A 96 -8.86 -11.86 0.75
CA GLU A 96 -8.54 -12.69 1.90
C GLU A 96 -7.13 -12.31 2.34
N GLN A 97 -6.98 -11.94 3.61
CA GLN A 97 -5.68 -11.61 4.19
C GLN A 97 -5.11 -12.87 4.85
N PRO A 98 -3.95 -13.38 4.38
CA PRO A 98 -3.40 -14.66 4.84
C PRO A 98 -3.00 -14.70 6.32
N TYR A 99 -2.90 -13.54 6.98
CA TYR A 99 -2.51 -13.42 8.39
C TYR A 99 -3.60 -12.83 9.28
N ASN A 100 -4.83 -12.70 8.76
CA ASN A 100 -5.96 -12.30 9.57
C ASN A 100 -6.53 -13.55 10.24
N GLU A 101 -6.08 -13.82 11.47
CA GLU A 101 -6.62 -14.92 12.26
C GLU A 101 -8.09 -14.63 12.57
N SER A 102 -8.98 -15.46 12.03
CA SER A 102 -10.38 -15.52 12.46
C SER A 102 -10.40 -16.00 13.92
N ASN A 103 -10.59 -15.08 14.87
CA ASN A 103 -11.01 -15.42 16.22
C ASN A 103 -12.54 -15.58 16.27
#